data_AF-C1BEQ6-F1
#
_entry.id   AF-C1BEQ6-F1
#
_cell.length_a   1.000
_cell.length_b   1.000
_cell.length_c   1.000
_cell.angle_alpha   90.00
_cell.angle_beta   90.00
_cell.angle_gamma   90.00
#
_symmetry.space_group_name_H-M   'P 1'
#
loop_
_entity.id
_entity.type
_entity.pdbx_description
1 polymer ?
#
loop_
_entity_poly.entity_id
_entity_poly.type
_entity_poly.pdbx_seq_one_letter_code
_entity_poly.pdbx_strand_id
1 'polypeptide(L)'
;MTMEVPTRIVRNQPTSDPSFSLDVPMLKNRDYQHKVFVNRSVTLENIKCYGFDMDYVLAAYKSPDYEDLGFELLRDRLVSIGYPHELLRYNYDPTFPTRGLVFDTMYGNLLKVDSNGNILLCSHGFTFLKRPTSSIGEQRMLETEESLILTLVRSSCEHVSQ
;
A
#
# COMPACT_ATOMS: atom_id res chain seq x y z
N MET A 1 -79.21 -11.65 -26.17
CA MET A 1 -78.85 -10.41 -25.46
C MET A 1 -78.26 -9.47 -26.50
N THR A 2 -78.94 -8.33 -26.67
CA THR A 2 -78.70 -7.15 -27.51
C THR A 2 -77.23 -6.69 -27.57
N MET A 3 -76.72 -5.90 -28.52
CA MET A 3 -77.06 -5.33 -29.83
C MET A 3 -75.75 -4.65 -30.31
N GLU A 4 -75.66 -4.38 -31.61
CA GLU A 4 -74.64 -3.57 -32.33
C GLU A 4 -74.45 -2.15 -31.72
N VAL A 5 -73.53 -1.23 -32.07
CA VAL A 5 -72.72 -0.89 -33.27
C VAL A 5 -71.60 0.12 -32.80
N PRO A 6 -70.69 0.69 -33.65
CA PRO A 6 -69.33 1.13 -33.28
C PRO A 6 -69.24 2.65 -33.04
N THR A 7 -68.09 3.20 -32.61
CA THR A 7 -67.62 4.52 -33.11
C THR A 7 -66.25 4.99 -32.58
N ARG A 8 -65.53 5.64 -33.52
CA ARG A 8 -64.65 6.82 -33.39
C ARG A 8 -63.25 6.72 -32.77
N ILE A 9 -62.29 6.79 -33.69
CA ILE A 9 -61.10 7.67 -33.73
C ILE A 9 -61.23 8.90 -32.80
N VAL A 10 -60.21 9.19 -31.99
CA VAL A 10 -59.37 10.42 -32.06
C VAL A 10 -58.23 10.30 -31.02
N ARG A 11 -57.02 10.58 -31.49
CA ARG A 11 -55.77 10.75 -30.73
C ARG A 11 -55.94 11.79 -29.63
N ASN A 12 -55.25 11.62 -28.50
CA ASN A 12 -54.59 12.71 -27.77
C ASN A 12 -53.50 12.12 -26.85
N GLN A 13 -52.24 12.21 -27.26
CA GLN A 13 -51.12 12.41 -26.34
C GLN A 13 -51.15 13.89 -25.87
N PRO A 14 -50.24 14.35 -24.99
CA PRO A 14 -49.89 13.87 -23.65
C PRO A 14 -50.03 15.04 -22.64
N THR A 15 -50.03 14.77 -21.33
CA THR A 15 -49.57 15.78 -20.36
C THR A 15 -48.44 15.18 -19.55
N SER A 16 -47.31 15.85 -19.68
CA SER A 16 -45.99 15.63 -19.12
C SER A 16 -45.97 15.54 -17.61
N ASP A 17 -45.24 14.54 -17.11
CA ASP A 17 -44.24 14.72 -16.05
C ASP A 17 -43.23 13.57 -16.15
N PRO A 18 -41.99 13.80 -16.62
CA PRO A 18 -40.94 12.80 -16.54
C PRO A 18 -40.32 12.89 -15.14
N SER A 19 -40.81 12.09 -14.20
CA SER A 19 -39.96 11.65 -13.10
C SER A 19 -38.79 10.91 -13.73
N PHE A 20 -37.62 11.55 -13.70
CA PHE A 20 -36.37 10.99 -14.20
C PHE A 20 -36.02 9.80 -13.30
N SER A 21 -36.52 8.60 -13.64
CA SER A 21 -36.03 7.36 -13.09
C SER A 21 -34.62 7.17 -13.64
N LEU A 22 -33.63 7.58 -12.85
CA LEU A 22 -32.27 7.10 -13.01
C LEU A 22 -32.29 5.61 -12.68
N ASP A 23 -32.69 4.79 -13.66
CA ASP A 23 -32.35 3.39 -13.72
C ASP A 23 -30.83 3.32 -13.88
N VAL A 24 -30.10 3.49 -12.77
CA VAL A 24 -28.68 3.18 -12.71
C VAL A 24 -28.61 1.66 -12.78
N PRO A 25 -28.18 1.05 -13.89
CA PRO A 25 -28.06 -0.39 -13.96
C PRO A 25 -27.04 -0.76 -12.89
N MET A 26 -27.45 -1.57 -11.91
CA MET A 26 -26.58 -2.16 -10.90
C MET A 26 -25.40 -2.80 -11.64
N LEU A 27 -24.27 -2.11 -11.68
CA LEU A 27 -23.11 -2.52 -12.47
C LEU A 27 -22.64 -3.87 -11.96
N LYS A 28 -22.95 -4.89 -12.74
CA LYS A 28 -22.42 -6.24 -12.59
C LYS A 28 -20.90 -6.16 -12.54
N ASN A 29 -20.37 -6.51 -11.38
CA ASN A 29 -19.00 -6.94 -11.12
C ASN A 29 -17.89 -6.01 -11.70
N ARG A 30 -17.74 -4.82 -11.12
CA ARG A 30 -16.53 -4.00 -11.34
C ARG A 30 -15.31 -4.73 -10.78
N ASP A 31 -14.24 -4.80 -11.57
CA ASP A 31 -12.92 -5.29 -11.16
C ASP A 31 -12.52 -4.64 -9.82
N TYR A 32 -12.00 -5.45 -8.89
CA TYR A 32 -11.50 -4.97 -7.60
C TYR A 32 -10.43 -3.89 -7.78
N GLN A 33 -9.67 -3.93 -8.88
CA GLN A 33 -8.63 -2.95 -9.22
C GLN A 33 -9.17 -1.52 -9.44
N HIS A 34 -10.48 -1.34 -9.67
CA HIS A 34 -11.09 -0.04 -9.92
C HIS A 34 -12.02 0.43 -8.81
N LYS A 35 -12.00 -0.24 -7.64
CA LYS A 35 -12.85 0.12 -6.50
C LYS A 35 -12.13 1.10 -5.57
N VAL A 36 -12.90 2.03 -5.01
CA VAL A 36 -12.49 2.86 -3.88
C VAL A 36 -13.07 2.23 -2.61
N PHE A 37 -12.20 1.87 -1.67
CA PHE A 37 -12.61 1.26 -0.39
C PHE A 37 -12.97 2.34 0.63
N VAL A 38 -13.91 2.01 1.54
CA VAL A 38 -14.47 2.96 2.51
C VAL A 38 -14.30 2.42 3.93
N ASN A 39 -13.47 3.08 4.73
CA ASN A 39 -13.32 2.79 6.16
C ASN A 39 -14.31 3.60 7.02
N ARG A 40 -14.61 4.84 6.61
CA ARG A 40 -15.58 5.74 7.24
C ARG A 40 -16.42 6.41 6.16
N SER A 41 -17.71 6.56 6.39
CA SER A 41 -18.61 7.21 5.42
C SER A 41 -18.20 8.65 5.16
N VAL A 42 -18.15 9.03 3.88
CA VAL A 42 -17.84 10.39 3.42
C VAL A 42 -18.84 10.79 2.34
N THR A 43 -19.46 11.95 2.51
CA THR A 43 -20.44 12.51 1.57
C THR A 43 -19.73 13.49 0.62
N LEU A 44 -19.41 13.05 -0.60
CA LEU A 44 -18.51 13.78 -1.52
C LEU A 44 -19.04 15.17 -1.95
N GLU A 45 -20.35 15.38 -1.96
CA GLU A 45 -20.97 16.69 -2.26
C GLU A 45 -20.55 17.81 -1.27
N ASN A 46 -20.15 17.43 -0.05
CA ASN A 46 -19.71 18.37 0.98
C ASN A 46 -18.24 18.79 0.82
N ILE A 47 -17.46 18.10 -0.02
CA ILE A 47 -16.05 18.40 -0.25
C ILE A 47 -15.94 19.54 -1.27
N LYS A 48 -15.17 20.60 -0.94
CA LYS A 48 -14.99 21.78 -1.82
C LYS A 48 -13.60 21.89 -2.43
N CYS A 49 -12.63 21.18 -1.88
CA CYS A 49 -11.26 21.17 -2.36
C CYS A 49 -10.72 19.73 -2.40
N TYR A 50 -9.90 19.46 -3.41
CA TYR A 50 -9.20 18.19 -3.59
C TYR A 50 -7.71 18.50 -3.63
N GLY A 51 -6.98 18.09 -2.59
CA GLY A 51 -5.52 18.18 -2.54
C GLY A 51 -4.91 16.88 -3.04
N PHE A 52 -3.80 16.99 -3.77
CA PHE A 52 -3.01 15.85 -4.23
C PHE A 52 -1.59 15.99 -3.74
N ASP A 53 -1.02 14.88 -3.27
CA ASP A 53 0.43 14.75 -3.08
C ASP A 53 1.08 14.32 -4.41
N MET A 54 2.40 14.43 -4.54
CA MET A 54 3.12 14.10 -5.76
C MET A 54 3.63 12.66 -5.76
N ASP A 55 4.63 12.38 -4.92
CA ASP A 55 5.38 11.11 -4.95
C ASP A 55 4.52 9.95 -4.47
N TYR A 56 4.48 8.87 -5.26
CA TYR A 56 3.64 7.69 -5.02
C TYR A 56 2.12 7.97 -4.97
N VAL A 57 1.66 9.17 -5.33
CA VAL A 57 0.24 9.52 -5.49
C VAL A 57 -0.09 9.88 -6.93
N LEU A 58 0.44 10.99 -7.44
CA LEU A 58 0.32 11.35 -8.86
C LEU A 58 1.45 10.73 -9.69
N ALA A 59 2.67 10.73 -9.15
CA ALA A 59 3.84 10.13 -9.76
C ALA A 59 4.08 8.74 -9.15
N ALA A 60 3.54 7.71 -9.79
CA ALA A 60 3.82 6.32 -9.42
C ALA A 60 5.13 5.86 -10.08
N TYR A 61 6.19 5.70 -9.28
CA TYR A 61 7.45 5.16 -9.73
C TYR A 61 7.32 3.67 -10.08
N LYS A 62 8.05 3.22 -11.10
CA LYS A 62 8.04 1.82 -11.53
C LYS A 62 8.88 0.98 -10.57
N SER A 63 8.24 -0.07 -10.04
CA SER A 63 8.91 -1.10 -9.24
C SER A 63 9.30 -2.28 -10.15
N PRO A 64 10.50 -2.87 -9.99
CA PRO A 64 11.52 -2.58 -8.96
C PRO A 64 12.57 -1.52 -9.36
N ASP A 65 12.49 -0.97 -10.58
CA ASP A 65 13.54 -0.11 -11.17
C ASP A 65 13.93 1.08 -10.28
N TYR A 66 12.96 1.74 -9.65
CA TYR A 66 13.21 2.90 -8.81
C TYR A 66 13.88 2.53 -7.48
N GLU A 67 13.43 1.44 -6.85
CA GLU A 67 14.00 0.91 -5.63
C GLU A 67 15.43 0.39 -5.84
N ASP A 68 15.68 -0.27 -6.97
CA ASP A 68 16.99 -0.77 -7.37
C ASP A 68 17.99 0.38 -7.55
N LEU A 69 17.60 1.43 -8.31
CA LEU A 69 18.43 2.63 -8.45
C LEU A 69 18.73 3.29 -7.09
N GLY A 70 17.72 3.41 -6.22
CA GLY A 70 17.91 3.96 -4.87
C GLY A 70 18.88 3.13 -4.03
N PHE A 71 18.83 1.80 -4.17
CA PHE A 71 19.73 0.87 -3.50
C PHE A 71 21.18 1.05 -3.98
N GLU A 72 21.41 1.09 -5.29
CA GLU A 72 22.74 1.27 -5.89
C GLU A 72 23.39 2.59 -5.44
N LEU A 73 22.65 3.70 -5.55
CA LEU A 73 23.15 5.03 -5.17
C LEU A 73 23.52 5.09 -3.69
N LEU A 74 22.73 4.46 -2.81
CA LEU A 74 23.01 4.44 -1.38
C LEU A 74 24.20 3.54 -1.04
N ARG A 75 24.26 2.34 -1.63
CA ARG A 75 25.41 1.42 -1.51
C ARG A 75 26.71 2.11 -1.90
N ASP A 76 26.74 2.76 -3.06
CA ASP A 76 27.93 3.44 -3.57
C ASP A 76 28.30 4.63 -2.68
N ARG A 77 27.30 5.37 -2.17
CA ARG A 77 27.52 6.44 -1.21
C ARG A 77 28.14 5.93 0.09
N LEU A 78 27.67 4.80 0.63
CA LEU A 78 28.20 4.21 1.86
C LEU A 78 29.68 3.82 1.69
N VAL A 79 30.04 3.18 0.59
CA VAL A 79 31.44 2.85 0.28
C VAL A 79 32.28 4.13 0.16
N SER A 80 31.76 5.18 -0.49
CA SER A 80 32.47 6.46 -0.63
C SER A 80 32.80 7.16 0.70
N ILE A 81 32.05 6.88 1.77
CA ILE A 81 32.27 7.47 3.10
C ILE A 81 33.07 6.53 4.05
N GLY A 82 33.54 5.38 3.55
CA GLY A 82 34.45 4.50 4.27
C GLY A 82 33.87 3.16 4.72
N TYR A 83 32.66 2.79 4.28
CA TYR A 83 32.16 1.42 4.51
C TYR A 83 32.94 0.38 3.65
N PRO A 84 32.94 -0.90 4.04
CA PRO A 84 33.69 -1.95 3.33
C PRO A 84 33.29 -2.08 1.86
N HIS A 85 34.28 -2.30 0.98
CA HIS A 85 34.05 -2.40 -0.48
C HIS A 85 33.26 -3.65 -0.87
N GLU A 86 33.21 -4.65 0.00
CA GLU A 86 32.37 -5.84 -0.12
C GLU A 86 30.91 -5.49 -0.31
N LEU A 87 30.46 -4.31 0.11
CA LEU A 87 29.09 -3.84 -0.12
C LEU A 87 28.71 -3.76 -1.59
N LEU A 88 29.68 -3.49 -2.49
CA LEU A 88 29.45 -3.40 -3.94
C LEU A 88 28.99 -4.72 -4.57
N ARG A 89 29.13 -5.85 -3.87
CA ARG A 89 28.67 -7.17 -4.34
C ARG A 89 27.16 -7.38 -4.21
N TYR A 90 26.48 -6.56 -3.42
CA TYR A 90 25.05 -6.70 -3.20
C TYR A 90 24.25 -6.00 -4.28
N ASN A 91 23.18 -6.67 -4.70
CA ASN A 91 22.15 -6.16 -5.60
C ASN A 91 20.82 -6.11 -4.84
N TYR A 92 19.91 -5.26 -5.28
CA TYR A 92 18.57 -5.20 -4.71
C TYR A 92 17.77 -6.47 -5.03
N ASP A 93 17.13 -7.03 -4.01
CA ASP A 93 16.18 -8.14 -4.16
C ASP A 93 14.78 -7.64 -3.77
N PRO A 94 13.86 -7.44 -4.73
CA PRO A 94 12.51 -6.94 -4.45
C PRO A 94 11.62 -7.96 -3.69
N THR A 95 12.05 -9.22 -3.57
CA THR A 95 11.27 -10.27 -2.89
C THR A 95 11.44 -10.26 -1.37
N PHE A 96 12.48 -9.61 -0.87
CA PHE A 96 12.79 -9.57 0.56
C PHE A 96 12.03 -8.47 1.33
N PRO A 97 12.12 -7.17 0.97
CA PRO A 97 11.50 -6.12 1.77
C PRO A 97 9.98 -6.11 1.59
N THR A 98 9.26 -5.94 2.69
CA THR A 98 7.83 -5.61 2.69
C THR A 98 7.62 -4.27 3.38
N ARG A 99 6.70 -3.45 2.87
CA ARG A 99 6.39 -2.14 3.48
C ARG A 99 5.90 -2.30 4.92
N GLY A 100 6.29 -1.33 5.77
CA GLY A 100 5.86 -1.26 7.17
C GLY A 100 6.53 -2.30 8.06
N LEU A 101 7.84 -2.49 7.88
CA LEU A 101 8.72 -3.14 8.85
C LEU A 101 9.29 -2.08 9.80
N VAL A 102 9.62 -2.50 11.01
CA VAL A 102 10.31 -1.70 12.02
C VAL A 102 11.75 -2.18 12.10
N PHE A 103 12.69 -1.24 12.16
CA PHE A 103 14.10 -1.56 12.39
C PHE A 103 14.45 -1.37 13.87
N ASP A 104 14.91 -2.44 14.50
CA ASP A 104 15.46 -2.42 15.84
C ASP A 104 16.93 -2.01 15.78
N THR A 105 17.21 -0.75 16.09
CA THR A 105 18.57 -0.19 16.03
C THR A 105 19.49 -0.72 17.13
N MET A 106 18.95 -1.31 18.20
CA MET A 106 19.79 -1.87 19.27
C MET A 106 20.34 -3.24 18.92
N TYR A 107 19.54 -4.07 18.23
CA TYR A 107 19.88 -5.46 17.92
C TYR A 107 20.00 -5.77 16.42
N GLY A 108 19.81 -4.78 15.56
CA GLY A 108 19.92 -4.93 14.10
C GLY A 108 18.81 -5.78 13.48
N ASN A 109 17.64 -5.88 14.13
CA ASN A 109 16.55 -6.74 13.68
C ASN A 109 15.53 -6.00 12.80
N LEU A 110 15.00 -6.71 11.81
CA LEU A 110 13.82 -6.32 11.05
C LEU A 110 12.57 -6.99 11.63
N LEU A 111 11.62 -6.19 12.08
CA LEU A 111 10.43 -6.65 12.77
C LEU A 111 9.16 -6.35 11.97
N LYS A 112 8.26 -7.32 11.85
CA LYS A 112 6.86 -7.08 11.49
C LYS A 112 6.04 -7.11 12.78
N VAL A 113 5.36 -6.02 13.08
CA VAL A 113 4.54 -5.88 14.29
C VAL A 113 3.06 -5.70 13.94
N ASP A 114 2.18 -6.13 14.83
CA ASP A 114 0.76 -5.79 14.77
C ASP A 114 0.48 -4.42 15.41
N SER A 115 -0.79 -3.99 15.41
CA SER A 115 -1.22 -2.72 16.02
C SER A 115 -1.05 -2.67 17.55
N ASN A 116 -0.88 -3.82 18.20
CA ASN A 116 -0.70 -3.93 19.65
C ASN A 116 0.80 -4.03 20.02
N GLY A 117 1.70 -3.99 19.03
CA GLY A 117 3.14 -4.12 19.23
C GLY A 117 3.64 -5.56 19.34
N ASN A 118 2.81 -6.58 19.06
CA ASN A 118 3.26 -7.97 19.08
C ASN A 118 4.11 -8.27 17.83
N ILE A 119 5.21 -8.99 18.03
CA ILE A 119 6.10 -9.42 16.94
C ILE A 119 5.45 -10.57 16.17
N LEU A 120 5.10 -10.30 14.90
CA LEU A 120 4.59 -11.27 13.94
C LEU A 120 5.75 -11.99 13.22
N LEU A 121 6.82 -11.25 12.92
CA LEU A 121 8.01 -11.72 12.22
C LEU A 121 9.23 -11.00 12.76
N CYS A 122 10.35 -11.71 12.87
CA CYS A 122 11.65 -11.13 13.21
C CYS A 122 12.72 -11.74 12.30
N SER A 123 13.56 -10.90 11.72
CA SER A 123 14.73 -11.31 10.94
C SER A 123 15.96 -10.56 11.43
N HIS A 124 17.07 -11.28 11.57
CA HIS A 124 18.40 -10.68 11.74
C HIS A 124 19.19 -10.93 10.46
N GLY A 125 19.50 -9.87 9.72
CA GLY A 125 19.92 -9.98 8.33
C GLY A 125 18.86 -10.73 7.51
N PHE A 126 19.30 -11.76 6.80
CA PHE A 126 18.45 -12.66 6.02
C PHE A 126 17.97 -13.91 6.80
N THR A 127 18.28 -13.99 8.10
CA THR A 127 17.91 -15.13 8.94
C THR A 127 16.65 -14.83 9.74
N PHE A 128 15.56 -15.53 9.40
CA PHE A 128 14.32 -15.45 10.16
C PHE A 128 14.45 -16.13 11.52
N LEU A 129 14.19 -15.38 12.58
CA LEU A 129 14.22 -15.87 13.94
C LEU A 129 12.89 -16.55 14.27
N LYS A 130 12.95 -17.75 14.85
CA LYS A 130 11.76 -18.44 15.36
C LYS A 130 11.21 -17.67 16.56
N ARG A 131 9.89 -17.61 16.68
CA ARG A 131 9.23 -17.03 17.84
C ARG A 131 9.80 -17.66 19.13
N PRO A 132 10.42 -16.89 20.03
CA PRO A 132 10.85 -17.42 21.31
C PRO A 132 9.62 -17.86 22.09
N THR A 133 9.73 -19.02 22.74
CA THR A 133 8.67 -19.61 23.58
C THR A 133 8.42 -18.83 24.89
N SER A 134 9.20 -17.78 25.14
CA SER A 134 9.13 -16.93 26.32
C SER A 134 8.93 -15.48 25.91
N SER A 135 7.96 -14.84 26.56
CA SER A 135 7.58 -13.43 26.42
C SER A 135 8.79 -12.51 26.28
N ILE A 136 9.08 -12.07 25.04
CA ILE A 136 9.96 -10.93 24.81
C ILE A 136 9.20 -9.72 25.31
N GLY A 137 9.58 -9.26 26.49
CA GLY A 137 9.10 -8.03 27.09
C GLY A 137 9.48 -6.83 26.22
N GLU A 138 8.58 -5.85 26.20
CA GLU A 138 8.76 -4.44 25.87
C GLU A 138 10.03 -4.09 25.07
N GLN A 139 10.10 -4.54 23.81
CA GLN A 139 11.00 -3.89 22.87
C GLN A 139 10.33 -2.56 22.50
N ARG A 140 10.87 -1.48 23.06
CA ARG A 140 10.45 -0.11 22.78
C ARG A 140 10.45 0.08 21.26
N MET A 141 9.34 0.58 20.70
CA MET A 141 9.30 1.07 19.33
C MET A 141 10.46 2.04 19.12
N LEU A 142 11.41 1.67 18.27
CA LEU A 142 12.49 2.55 17.86
C LEU A 142 12.23 3.05 16.45
N GLU A 143 12.70 4.28 16.24
CA GLU A 143 12.23 5.26 15.27
C GLU A 143 12.27 4.78 13.80
N THR A 144 11.15 4.95 13.10
CA THR A 144 10.96 4.61 11.68
C THR A 144 11.57 5.62 10.70
N GLU A 145 12.65 6.31 11.08
CA GLU A 145 13.15 7.49 10.34
C GLU A 145 14.31 7.19 9.38
N GLU A 146 14.94 6.01 9.39
CA GLU A 146 15.98 5.67 8.41
C GLU A 146 15.44 4.75 7.31
N SER A 147 15.83 5.03 6.06
CA SER A 147 15.37 4.27 4.90
C SER A 147 15.61 2.77 5.11
N LEU A 148 14.65 1.94 4.72
CA LEU A 148 14.79 0.47 4.73
C LEU A 148 16.09 0.01 4.05
N ILE A 149 16.60 0.80 3.10
CA ILE A 149 17.86 0.54 2.39
C ILE A 149 19.07 0.70 3.34
N LEU A 150 19.14 1.77 4.15
CA LEU A 150 20.20 1.94 5.18
C LEU A 150 20.17 0.79 6.20
N THR A 151 18.96 0.38 6.56
CA THR A 151 18.70 -0.74 7.46
C THR A 151 19.21 -2.08 6.90
N LEU A 152 18.89 -2.40 5.65
CA LEU A 152 19.32 -3.63 4.97
C LEU A 152 20.84 -3.70 4.83
N VAL A 153 21.47 -2.56 4.54
CA VAL A 153 22.93 -2.49 4.39
C VAL A 153 23.64 -2.58 5.74
N ARG A 154 23.12 -1.96 6.81
CA ARG A 154 23.65 -2.13 8.18
C ARG A 154 23.54 -3.57 8.66
N SER A 155 22.38 -4.22 8.44
CA SER A 155 22.18 -5.62 8.82
C SER A 155 23.09 -6.59 8.04
N SER A 156 23.45 -6.26 6.78
CA SER A 156 24.44 -7.02 6.01
C SER A 156 25.90 -6.78 6.47
N CYS A 157 26.22 -5.60 7.01
CA CYS A 157 27.57 -5.28 7.51
C CYS A 157 27.94 -6.05 8.79
N GLU A 158 26.97 -6.28 9.68
CA GLU A 158 27.21 -7.02 10.93
C GLU A 158 27.61 -8.49 10.67
N HIS A 159 27.21 -9.06 9.53
CA HIS A 159 27.63 -10.40 9.11
C HIS A 159 29.07 -10.48 8.58
N VAL A 160 29.70 -9.34 8.28
CA VAL A 160 31.09 -9.28 7.79
C VAL A 160 32.07 -9.00 8.94
N SER A 161 31.57 -8.64 10.12
CA SER A 161 32.39 -8.30 11.30
C SER A 161 32.44 -9.41 12.37
N GLN A 162 31.96 -10.62 12.05
CA GLN A 162 32.08 -11.83 12.90
C GLN A 162 32.88 -12.93 12.19
#